data_AF-A0A8E0WNW0-F1
#
_entry.id   AF-A0A8E0WNW0-F1
#
_cell.length_a   1.000
_cell.length_b   1.000
_cell.length_c   1.000
_cell.angle_alpha   90.00
_cell.angle_beta   90.00
_cell.angle_gamma   90.00
#
_symmetry.space_group_name_H-M   'P 1'
#
loop_
_entity.id
_entity.type
_entity.pdbx_description
1 polymer ?
#
loop_
_entity_poly.entity_id
_entity_poly.type
_entity_poly.pdbx_seq_one_letter_code
_entity_poly.pdbx_strand_id
1 'polypeptide(L)'
;MFQQDLFAPPPARRTIGIPDIVRTIAEHSARPRYTFMVLDLISRVARANGQAGPLVRDGEALVPIREWLATAIAPSGARYHQRRATAGKVRAALAAKGELPADTAEAERIVEAQVSERIRDTGMTAISRAVSELVRAGLIERHYQGFLVDHENRGAQRHAVYTITPAVRAALHPNVATSEHQRDFYIRGMHGQPRAAVS
;
A
#
# COMPACT_ATOMS: atom_id res chain seq x y z
N MET A 1 -43.66 8.01 -38.35
CA MET A 1 -43.59 8.58 -36.98
C MET A 1 -42.72 7.65 -36.14
N PHE A 2 -41.52 8.07 -35.76
CA PHE A 2 -40.68 7.35 -34.80
C PHE A 2 -40.96 7.93 -33.41
N GLN A 3 -41.71 7.22 -32.59
CA GLN A 3 -41.89 7.55 -31.18
C GLN A 3 -40.65 7.04 -30.43
N GLN A 4 -39.78 7.95 -30.01
CA GLN A 4 -38.70 7.62 -29.10
C GLN A 4 -39.32 7.24 -27.75
N ASP A 5 -39.00 6.03 -27.27
CA ASP A 5 -39.39 5.56 -25.94
C ASP A 5 -38.74 6.43 -24.85
N LEU A 6 -39.41 7.53 -24.50
CA LEU A 6 -39.03 8.47 -23.44
C LEU A 6 -39.10 7.86 -22.03
N PHE A 7 -39.60 6.63 -21.90
CA PHE A 7 -39.77 5.91 -20.64
C PHE A 7 -38.92 4.64 -20.52
N ALA A 8 -37.98 4.41 -21.44
CA ALA A 8 -37.00 3.36 -21.25
C ALA A 8 -36.22 3.64 -19.94
N PRO A 9 -36.27 2.74 -18.93
CA PRO A 9 -35.44 2.93 -17.75
C PRO A 9 -33.99 3.03 -18.22
N PRO A 10 -33.20 3.99 -17.68
CA PRO A 10 -31.79 4.08 -18.04
C PRO A 10 -31.17 2.69 -17.84
N PRO A 11 -30.33 2.21 -18.77
CA PRO A 11 -29.73 0.89 -18.65
C PRO A 11 -29.11 0.79 -17.26
N ALA A 12 -29.53 -0.21 -16.49
CA ALA A 12 -29.02 -0.42 -15.15
C ALA A 12 -27.51 -0.35 -15.21
N ARG A 13 -26.91 0.71 -14.63
CA ARG A 13 -25.46 0.83 -14.57
C ARG A 13 -24.98 -0.45 -13.92
N ARG A 14 -24.24 -1.28 -14.66
CA ARG A 14 -23.61 -2.47 -14.10
C ARG A 14 -22.66 -1.98 -13.03
N THR A 15 -23.10 -2.04 -11.78
CA THR A 15 -22.27 -1.74 -10.63
C THR A 15 -21.23 -2.84 -10.59
N ILE A 16 -19.97 -2.48 -10.85
CA ILE A 16 -18.84 -3.40 -10.72
C ILE A 16 -18.83 -3.86 -9.26
N GLY A 17 -18.91 -5.16 -9.01
CA GLY A 17 -18.81 -5.73 -7.68
C GLY A 17 -17.37 -6.08 -7.31
N ILE A 18 -17.14 -6.42 -6.04
CA ILE A 18 -15.86 -6.99 -5.60
C ILE A 18 -15.44 -8.22 -6.44
N PRO A 19 -16.34 -9.16 -6.81
CA PRO A 19 -15.95 -10.29 -7.66
C PRO A 19 -15.42 -9.88 -9.03
N ASP A 20 -16.00 -8.83 -9.64
CA ASP A 20 -15.54 -8.31 -10.93
C ASP A 20 -14.15 -7.68 -10.79
N ILE A 21 -13.90 -6.92 -9.73
CA ILE A 21 -12.57 -6.35 -9.43
C ILE A 21 -11.52 -7.46 -9.29
N VAL A 22 -11.83 -8.51 -8.52
CA VAL A 22 -10.91 -9.63 -8.32
C VAL A 22 -10.62 -10.35 -9.64
N ARG A 23 -11.63 -10.55 -10.50
CA ARG A 23 -11.45 -11.14 -11.84
C ARG A 23 -10.55 -10.28 -12.71
N THR A 24 -10.83 -8.98 -12.81
CA THR A 24 -10.00 -8.04 -13.57
C THR A 24 -8.55 -8.02 -13.05
N ILE A 25 -8.33 -8.06 -11.74
CA ILE A 25 -6.97 -8.14 -11.18
C ILE A 25 -6.28 -9.46 -11.59
N ALA A 26 -6.99 -10.59 -11.55
CA ALA A 26 -6.43 -11.89 -11.92
C ALA A 26 -6.00 -11.98 -13.39
N GLU A 27 -6.64 -11.20 -14.28
CA GLU A 27 -6.26 -11.10 -15.70
C GLU A 27 -4.96 -10.28 -15.91
N HIS A 28 -4.65 -9.35 -15.00
CA HIS A 28 -3.54 -8.40 -15.17
C HIS A 28 -2.35 -8.63 -14.22
N SER A 29 -2.50 -9.47 -13.19
CA SER A 29 -1.51 -9.68 -12.14
C SER A 29 -1.18 -11.15 -11.92
N ALA A 30 0.11 -11.46 -11.84
CA ALA A 30 0.58 -12.78 -11.40
C ALA A 30 0.37 -13.01 -9.88
N ARG A 31 -0.02 -11.97 -9.12
CA ARG A 31 -0.20 -12.01 -7.66
C ARG A 31 -1.53 -11.36 -7.26
N PRO A 32 -2.68 -11.89 -7.70
CA PRO A 32 -3.96 -11.18 -7.60
C PRO A 32 -4.37 -10.83 -6.16
N ARG A 33 -4.08 -11.71 -5.19
CA ARG A 33 -4.34 -11.44 -3.76
C ARG A 33 -3.52 -10.26 -3.22
N TYR A 34 -2.25 -10.18 -3.60
CA TYR A 34 -1.37 -9.09 -3.18
C TYR A 34 -1.79 -7.78 -3.83
N THR A 35 -2.09 -7.80 -5.12
CA THR A 35 -2.51 -6.62 -5.88
C THR A 35 -3.88 -6.10 -5.42
N PHE A 36 -4.81 -6.99 -5.07
CA PHE A 36 -6.07 -6.61 -4.42
C PHE A 36 -5.83 -5.97 -3.04
N MET A 37 -4.93 -6.51 -2.21
CA MET A 37 -4.59 -5.92 -0.92
C MET A 37 -4.01 -4.51 -1.06
N VAL A 38 -3.14 -4.28 -2.07
CA VAL A 38 -2.64 -2.94 -2.40
C VAL A 38 -3.81 -2.01 -2.75
N LEU A 39 -4.74 -2.45 -3.59
CA LEU A 39 -5.92 -1.67 -3.97
C LEU A 39 -6.82 -1.33 -2.77
N ASP A 40 -7.10 -2.31 -1.91
CA ASP A 40 -7.88 -2.13 -0.68
C ASP A 40 -7.24 -1.07 0.22
N LEU A 41 -5.92 -1.15 0.45
CA LEU A 41 -5.19 -0.16 1.27
C LEU A 41 -5.20 1.24 0.66
N ILE A 42 -4.99 1.37 -0.66
CA ILE A 42 -5.12 2.65 -1.36
C ILE A 42 -6.55 3.21 -1.16
N SER A 43 -7.58 2.36 -1.21
CA SER A 43 -8.97 2.77 -1.02
C SER A 43 -9.29 3.30 0.37
N ARG A 44 -8.66 2.74 1.42
CA ARG A 44 -8.90 3.18 2.81
C ARG A 44 -8.33 4.56 3.11
N VAL A 45 -7.28 4.96 2.40
CA VAL A 45 -6.62 6.27 2.57
C VAL A 45 -6.99 7.24 1.46
N ALA A 46 -7.87 6.85 0.55
CA ALA A 46 -8.42 7.73 -0.46
C ALA A 46 -9.40 8.73 0.18
N ARG A 47 -9.26 10.00 -0.20
CA ARG A 47 -10.19 11.08 0.17
C ARG A 47 -11.54 10.86 -0.54
N ALA A 48 -12.54 11.67 -0.19
CA ALA A 48 -13.87 11.62 -0.79
C ALA A 48 -13.86 11.76 -2.34
N ASN A 49 -12.88 12.48 -2.89
CA ASN A 49 -12.68 12.62 -4.33
C ASN A 49 -12.04 11.39 -5.00
N GLY A 50 -11.66 10.36 -4.24
CA GLY A 50 -11.01 9.14 -4.72
C GLY A 50 -9.48 9.21 -4.78
N GLN A 51 -8.86 10.34 -4.40
CA GLN A 51 -7.41 10.50 -4.41
C GLN A 51 -6.77 10.03 -3.10
N ALA A 52 -5.70 9.26 -3.21
CA ALA A 52 -4.87 8.76 -2.13
C ALA A 52 -3.43 9.29 -2.29
N GLY A 53 -2.90 9.93 -1.25
CA GLY A 53 -1.59 10.58 -1.25
C GLY A 53 -1.63 12.08 -1.58
N PRO A 54 -0.47 12.72 -1.81
CA PRO A 54 0.87 12.12 -1.86
C PRO A 54 1.39 11.63 -0.50
N LEU A 55 0.93 12.25 0.58
CA LEU A 55 1.24 11.89 1.95
C LEU A 55 0.01 11.24 2.61
N VAL A 56 0.26 10.25 3.45
CA VAL A 56 -0.71 9.53 4.27
C VAL A 56 -0.36 9.77 5.73
N ARG A 57 -1.37 10.00 6.58
CA ARG A 57 -1.19 10.13 8.02
C ARG A 57 -1.02 8.74 8.64
N ASP A 58 0.06 8.53 9.36
CA ASP A 58 0.38 7.31 10.12
C ASP A 58 0.74 7.71 11.56
N GLY A 59 -0.25 7.63 12.45
CA GLY A 59 -0.18 8.28 13.77
C GLY A 59 0.01 9.80 13.63
N GLU A 60 1.05 10.32 14.27
CA GLU A 60 1.44 11.74 14.21
C GLU A 60 2.27 12.10 12.97
N ALA A 61 2.75 11.11 12.20
CA ALA A 61 3.63 11.33 11.06
C ALA A 61 2.85 11.45 9.74
N LEU A 62 3.38 12.25 8.82
CA LEU A 62 2.99 12.25 7.41
C LEU A 62 4.04 11.52 6.59
N VAL A 63 3.65 10.40 5.99
CA VAL A 63 4.56 9.51 5.24
C VAL A 63 4.15 9.42 3.77
N PRO A 64 5.10 9.34 2.82
CA PRO A 64 4.77 9.12 1.42
C PRO A 64 3.97 7.83 1.21
N ILE A 65 2.92 7.88 0.39
CA ILE A 65 1.98 6.75 0.23
C ILE A 65 2.65 5.42 -0.16
N ARG A 66 3.74 5.47 -0.95
CA ARG A 66 4.47 4.25 -1.33
C ARG A 66 5.15 3.59 -0.14
N GLU A 67 5.75 4.38 0.73
CA GLU A 67 6.43 3.90 1.94
C GLU A 67 5.42 3.39 2.96
N TRP A 68 4.30 4.10 3.09
CA TRP A 68 3.17 3.67 3.89
C TRP A 68 2.64 2.31 3.43
N LEU A 69 2.39 2.13 2.12
CA LEU A 69 1.94 0.84 1.55
C LEU A 69 2.93 -0.30 1.81
N ALA A 70 4.23 -0.05 1.60
CA ALA A 70 5.27 -1.06 1.85
C ALA A 70 5.28 -1.52 3.31
N THR A 71 5.01 -0.59 4.23
CA THR A 71 4.90 -0.87 5.66
C THR A 71 3.59 -1.59 5.99
N ALA A 72 2.45 -1.09 5.52
CA ALA A 72 1.12 -1.62 5.83
C ALA A 72 0.92 -3.08 5.39
N ILE A 73 1.50 -3.49 4.25
CA ILE A 73 1.28 -4.82 3.67
C ILE A 73 2.06 -5.94 4.36
N ALA A 74 3.12 -5.63 5.11
CA ALA A 74 3.94 -6.66 5.72
C ALA A 74 3.41 -6.99 7.14
N PRO A 75 2.69 -8.11 7.37
CA PRO A 75 2.32 -8.51 8.72
C PRO A 75 3.57 -8.94 9.50
N SER A 76 3.59 -8.64 10.80
CA SER A 76 4.75 -8.84 11.70
C SER A 76 5.36 -10.25 11.63
N GLY A 77 4.56 -11.30 11.38
CA GLY A 77 5.03 -12.68 11.23
C GLY A 77 5.71 -13.00 9.89
N ALA A 78 5.15 -12.52 8.77
CA ALA A 78 5.80 -12.68 7.45
C ALA A 78 7.08 -11.83 7.34
N ARG A 79 7.11 -10.67 8.02
CA ARG A 79 8.33 -9.88 8.22
C ARG A 79 9.43 -10.71 8.86
N TYR A 80 9.13 -11.51 9.88
CA TYR A 80 10.15 -12.32 10.58
C TYR A 80 10.79 -13.38 9.69
N HIS A 81 10.00 -14.17 8.96
CA HIS A 81 10.53 -15.20 8.06
C HIS A 81 11.31 -14.61 6.88
N GLN A 82 10.79 -13.55 6.27
CA GLN A 82 11.47 -12.85 5.17
C GLN A 82 12.77 -12.18 5.65
N ARG A 83 12.74 -11.56 6.84
CA ARG A 83 13.92 -10.93 7.47
C ARG A 83 14.98 -11.97 7.77
N ARG A 84 14.61 -13.13 8.33
CA ARG A 84 15.54 -14.23 8.59
C ARG A 84 16.20 -14.77 7.32
N ALA A 85 15.42 -14.98 6.26
CA ALA A 85 15.94 -15.42 4.96
C ALA A 85 16.86 -14.37 4.31
N THR A 86 16.51 -13.09 4.44
CA THR A 86 17.32 -11.97 3.92
C THR A 86 18.62 -11.82 4.72
N ALA A 87 18.56 -11.97 6.04
CA ALA A 87 19.71 -11.91 6.94
C ALA A 87 20.76 -12.97 6.61
N GLY A 88 20.35 -14.21 6.34
CA GLY A 88 21.26 -15.26 5.89
C GLY A 88 22.01 -14.89 4.60
N LYS A 89 21.29 -14.32 3.62
CA LYS A 89 21.87 -13.89 2.34
C LYS A 89 22.80 -12.68 2.48
N VAL A 90 22.42 -11.70 3.31
CA VAL A 90 23.22 -10.49 3.57
C VAL A 90 24.51 -10.86 4.30
N ARG A 91 24.44 -11.66 5.36
CA ARG A 91 25.62 -12.11 6.09
C ARG A 91 26.57 -12.92 5.19
N ALA A 92 26.04 -13.84 4.38
CA ALA A 92 26.86 -14.58 3.42
C ALA A 92 27.54 -13.67 2.37
N ALA A 93 26.82 -12.64 1.88
CA ALA A 93 27.36 -11.69 0.92
C ALA A 93 28.46 -10.81 1.53
N LEU A 94 28.28 -10.32 2.76
CA LEU A 94 29.30 -9.54 3.47
C LEU A 94 30.53 -10.39 3.81
N ALA A 95 30.34 -11.65 4.20
CA ALA A 95 31.43 -12.59 4.45
C ALA A 95 32.25 -12.83 3.19
N ALA A 96 31.58 -13.06 2.05
CA ALA A 96 32.24 -13.28 0.76
C ALA A 96 33.06 -12.08 0.29
N LYS A 97 32.71 -10.86 0.73
CA LYS A 97 33.44 -9.63 0.41
C LYS A 97 34.49 -9.23 1.46
N GLY A 98 34.56 -9.94 2.60
CA GLY A 98 35.41 -9.54 3.72
C GLY A 98 34.94 -8.27 4.44
N GLU A 99 33.68 -7.89 4.28
CA GLU A 99 33.08 -6.65 4.84
C GLU A 99 32.43 -6.87 6.22
N LEU A 100 32.57 -8.07 6.81
CA LEU A 100 32.10 -8.36 8.17
C LEU A 100 33.16 -7.97 9.21
N PRO A 101 32.86 -7.06 10.15
CA PRO A 101 33.72 -6.76 11.27
C PRO A 101 33.99 -7.99 12.15
N ALA A 102 35.14 -7.98 12.83
CA ALA A 102 35.49 -9.00 13.83
C ALA A 102 34.66 -8.86 15.11
N ASP A 103 34.22 -7.64 15.45
CA ASP A 103 33.26 -7.42 16.53
C ASP A 103 31.90 -7.97 16.12
N THR A 104 31.43 -8.98 16.86
CA THR A 104 30.13 -9.61 16.66
C THR A 104 28.98 -8.63 16.79
N ALA A 105 29.05 -7.65 17.70
CA ALA A 105 27.98 -6.68 17.91
C ALA A 105 27.90 -5.69 16.74
N GLU A 106 29.04 -5.22 16.26
CA GLU A 106 29.12 -4.37 15.07
C GLU A 106 28.68 -5.10 13.80
N ALA A 107 29.11 -6.35 13.62
CA ALA A 107 28.69 -7.20 12.52
C ALA A 107 27.17 -7.40 12.49
N GLU A 108 26.54 -7.61 13.64
CA GLU A 108 25.08 -7.71 13.74
C GLU A 108 24.38 -6.39 13.38
N ARG A 109 24.90 -5.24 13.83
CA ARG A 109 24.36 -3.93 13.46
C ARG A 109 24.39 -3.69 11.95
N ILE A 110 25.51 -3.99 11.28
CA ILE A 110 25.66 -3.80 9.83
C ILE A 110 24.72 -4.73 9.05
N VAL A 111 24.66 -6.02 9.45
CA VAL A 111 23.76 -6.99 8.82
C VAL A 111 22.31 -6.53 8.97
N GLU A 112 21.90 -6.07 10.15
CA GLU A 112 20.53 -5.63 10.39
C GLU A 112 20.15 -4.39 9.58
N ALA A 113 21.07 -3.43 9.46
CA ALA A 113 20.87 -2.24 8.62
C ALA A 113 20.65 -2.63 7.14
N GLN A 114 21.51 -3.47 6.58
CA GLN A 114 21.40 -3.91 5.18
C GLN A 114 20.19 -4.81 4.93
N VAL A 115 19.80 -5.64 5.89
CA VAL A 115 18.57 -6.44 5.81
C VAL A 115 17.35 -5.51 5.75
N SER A 116 17.32 -4.50 6.61
CA SER A 116 16.23 -3.53 6.66
C SER A 116 16.11 -2.75 5.34
N GLU A 117 17.23 -2.29 4.79
CA GLU A 117 17.29 -1.62 3.48
C GLU A 117 16.78 -2.52 2.35
N ARG A 118 17.28 -3.76 2.26
CA ARG A 118 16.91 -4.69 1.19
C ARG A 118 15.44 -5.12 1.24
N ILE A 119 14.88 -5.28 2.44
CA ILE A 119 13.45 -5.54 2.63
C ILE A 119 12.63 -4.34 2.16
N ARG A 120 13.05 -3.12 2.52
CA ARG A 120 12.41 -1.89 2.07
C ARG A 120 12.41 -1.79 0.54
N ASP A 121 13.55 -2.01 -0.11
CA ASP A 121 13.68 -1.96 -1.57
C ASP A 121 12.82 -3.02 -2.27
N THR A 122 12.82 -4.25 -1.74
CA THR A 122 12.00 -5.34 -2.27
C THR A 122 10.50 -5.02 -2.13
N GLY A 123 10.11 -4.48 -0.97
CA GLY A 123 8.74 -4.03 -0.70
C GLY A 123 8.33 -2.92 -1.67
N MET A 124 9.16 -1.89 -1.83
CA MET A 124 8.92 -0.78 -2.75
C MET A 124 8.80 -1.24 -4.21
N THR A 125 9.62 -2.20 -4.63
CA THR A 125 9.55 -2.81 -5.96
C THR A 125 8.24 -3.57 -6.15
N ALA A 126 7.83 -4.35 -5.16
CA ALA A 126 6.57 -5.10 -5.19
C ALA A 126 5.35 -4.17 -5.27
N ILE A 127 5.33 -3.08 -4.48
CA ILE A 127 4.30 -2.03 -4.56
C ILE A 127 4.27 -1.39 -5.95
N SER A 128 5.43 -0.99 -6.48
CA SER A 128 5.52 -0.36 -7.81
C SER A 128 4.97 -1.25 -8.92
N ARG A 129 5.26 -2.55 -8.86
CA ARG A 129 4.71 -3.55 -9.78
C ARG A 129 3.19 -3.67 -9.63
N ALA A 130 2.69 -3.88 -8.41
CA ALA A 130 1.25 -4.03 -8.17
C ALA A 130 0.45 -2.78 -8.60
N VAL A 131 0.95 -1.59 -8.28
CA VAL A 131 0.35 -0.33 -8.74
C VAL A 131 0.33 -0.24 -10.27
N SER A 132 1.41 -0.64 -10.94
CA SER A 132 1.45 -0.65 -12.40
C SER A 132 0.46 -1.65 -13.01
N GLU A 133 0.22 -2.79 -12.37
CA GLU A 133 -0.82 -3.75 -12.76
C GLU A 133 -2.23 -3.18 -12.54
N LEU A 134 -2.48 -2.50 -11.43
CA LEU A 134 -3.77 -1.83 -11.16
C LEU A 134 -4.06 -0.70 -12.16
N VAL A 135 -3.04 0.06 -12.56
CA VAL A 135 -3.17 1.09 -13.61
C VAL A 135 -3.49 0.44 -14.95
N ARG A 136 -2.78 -0.64 -15.32
CA ARG A 136 -3.06 -1.38 -16.56
C ARG A 136 -4.47 -1.96 -16.58
N ALA A 137 -4.96 -2.42 -15.43
CA ALA A 137 -6.31 -2.93 -15.24
C ALA A 137 -7.40 -1.84 -15.24
N GLY A 138 -7.03 -0.55 -15.33
CA GLY A 138 -7.98 0.56 -15.29
C GLY A 138 -8.68 0.75 -13.95
N LEU A 139 -8.13 0.19 -12.87
CA LEU A 139 -8.73 0.24 -11.52
C LEU A 139 -8.31 1.50 -10.75
N ILE A 140 -7.12 2.03 -11.07
CA ILE A 140 -6.61 3.30 -10.54
C ILE A 140 -5.90 4.09 -11.64
N GLU A 141 -5.78 5.39 -11.42
CA GLU A 141 -4.89 6.28 -12.14
C GLU A 141 -3.71 6.69 -11.25
N ARG A 142 -2.56 6.98 -11.86
CA ARG A 142 -1.36 7.43 -11.15
C ARG A 142 -0.91 8.77 -11.69
N HIS A 143 -0.78 9.74 -10.81
CA HIS A 143 -0.14 11.02 -11.09
C HIS A 143 0.93 11.33 -10.04
N TYR A 144 1.70 12.39 -10.27
CA TYR A 144 2.84 12.75 -9.43
C TYR A 144 2.78 14.24 -9.06
N GLN A 145 2.82 14.54 -7.76
CA GLN A 145 2.76 15.90 -7.20
C GLN A 145 4.07 16.24 -6.48
N GLY A 146 4.55 17.48 -6.60
CA GLY A 146 5.81 17.96 -5.99
C GLY A 146 6.61 18.88 -6.93
N PHE A 147 7.66 19.52 -6.42
CA PHE A 147 8.50 20.45 -7.19
C PHE A 147 9.51 19.74 -8.12
N LEU A 148 9.64 20.27 -9.34
CA LEU A 148 10.64 19.89 -10.34
C LEU A 148 11.94 20.64 -10.03
N VAL A 149 13.00 19.93 -9.66
CA VAL A 149 14.38 20.45 -9.71
C VAL A 149 15.22 19.42 -10.45
N ASP A 150 15.90 19.86 -11.50
CA ASP A 150 16.54 19.07 -12.55
C ASP A 150 17.58 18.07 -12.06
N HIS A 151 17.51 16.83 -12.55
CA HIS A 151 18.71 16.03 -12.84
C HIS A 151 18.43 14.88 -13.80
N GLU A 152 19.33 14.71 -14.78
CA GLU A 152 19.26 13.70 -15.83
C GLU A 152 19.28 12.24 -15.34
N ASN A 153 19.57 11.95 -14.08
CA ASN A 153 19.49 10.58 -13.54
C ASN A 153 19.33 10.56 -12.00
N ARG A 154 18.17 11.03 -11.48
CA ARG A 154 17.57 10.64 -10.19
C ARG A 154 16.28 11.45 -10.04
N GLY A 155 15.15 10.76 -9.96
CA GLY A 155 13.82 11.38 -10.04
C GLY A 155 13.66 12.63 -9.19
N ALA A 156 13.22 13.72 -9.83
CA ALA A 156 12.64 14.87 -9.17
C ALA A 156 11.70 14.37 -8.05
N GLN A 157 11.78 14.94 -6.85
CA GLN A 157 11.10 14.55 -5.61
C GLN A 157 9.55 14.61 -5.69
N ARG A 158 8.96 14.02 -6.73
CA ARG A 158 7.53 13.99 -6.98
C ARG A 158 6.98 12.74 -6.31
N HIS A 159 6.04 12.97 -5.41
CA HIS A 159 5.37 11.90 -4.69
C HIS A 159 4.20 11.36 -5.52
N ALA A 160 4.03 10.05 -5.49
CA ALA A 160 2.93 9.40 -6.19
C ALA A 160 1.60 9.75 -5.52
N VAL A 161 0.59 9.99 -6.35
CA VAL A 161 -0.81 10.11 -5.95
C VAL A 161 -1.60 9.12 -6.79
N TYR A 162 -2.47 8.37 -6.15
CA TYR A 162 -3.30 7.36 -6.80
C TYR A 162 -4.76 7.80 -6.76
N THR A 163 -5.45 7.79 -7.90
CA THR A 163 -6.88 8.09 -7.98
C THR A 163 -7.63 6.79 -8.25
N ILE A 164 -8.57 6.44 -7.40
CA ILE A 164 -9.40 5.24 -7.57
C ILE A 164 -10.59 5.59 -8.46
N THR A 165 -10.93 4.70 -9.39
CA THR A 165 -12.09 4.93 -10.25
C THR A 165 -13.41 4.94 -9.44
N PRO A 166 -14.42 5.69 -9.88
CA PRO A 166 -15.71 5.73 -9.19
C PRO A 166 -16.35 4.36 -9.00
N ALA A 167 -16.19 3.45 -9.98
CA ALA A 167 -16.72 2.10 -9.92
C ALA A 167 -16.05 1.27 -8.81
N VAL A 168 -14.72 1.32 -8.71
CA VAL A 168 -13.98 0.64 -7.64
C VAL A 168 -14.33 1.23 -6.27
N ARG A 169 -14.44 2.56 -6.18
CA ARG A 169 -14.84 3.24 -4.94
C ARG A 169 -16.23 2.80 -4.47
N ALA A 170 -17.20 2.73 -5.37
CA ALA A 170 -18.56 2.25 -5.06
C ALA A 170 -18.57 0.77 -4.63
N ALA A 171 -17.71 -0.06 -5.25
CA ALA A 171 -17.64 -1.49 -4.95
C ALA A 171 -16.99 -1.81 -3.60
N LEU A 172 -15.92 -1.08 -3.25
CA LEU A 172 -15.15 -1.31 -2.01
C LEU A 172 -15.72 -0.57 -0.81
N HIS A 173 -16.46 0.53 -1.04
CA HIS A 173 -17.13 1.33 0.00
C HIS A 173 -18.63 1.50 -0.28
N PRO A 174 -19.42 0.40 -0.29
CA PRO A 174 -20.82 0.45 -0.74
C PRO A 174 -21.75 1.30 0.13
N ASN A 175 -21.31 1.81 1.29
CA ASN A 175 -22.08 2.75 2.13
C ASN A 175 -21.15 3.61 3.01
N VAL A 176 -20.70 4.77 2.53
CA VAL A 176 -20.15 5.85 3.40
C VAL A 176 -21.27 6.80 3.88
N ALA A 177 -22.50 6.63 3.39
CA ALA A 177 -23.65 7.41 3.84
C ALA A 177 -24.23 6.98 5.20
N THR A 178 -23.66 5.97 5.89
CA THR A 178 -24.23 5.45 7.15
C THR A 178 -23.19 5.10 8.22
N SER A 179 -21.98 5.64 8.14
CA SER A 179 -20.96 5.38 9.15
C SER A 179 -20.04 6.57 9.38
N GLU A 180 -20.60 7.65 9.94
CA GLU A 180 -19.82 8.68 10.64
C GLU A 180 -19.06 8.12 11.88
N HIS A 181 -19.23 6.83 12.20
CA HIS A 181 -18.59 6.15 13.33
C HIS A 181 -17.38 5.26 12.98
N GLN A 182 -16.93 5.21 11.72
CA GLN A 182 -15.69 4.50 11.37
C GLN A 182 -14.51 5.48 11.24
N ARG A 183 -14.42 6.43 12.18
CA ARG A 183 -13.25 7.31 12.37
C ARG A 183 -12.32 6.86 13.50
N ASP A 184 -12.66 5.77 14.19
CA ASP A 184 -11.75 5.14 15.14
C ASP A 184 -10.85 4.14 14.41
N PHE A 185 -9.88 4.71 13.70
CA PHE A 185 -8.69 3.99 13.31
C PHE A 185 -8.01 3.45 14.58
N TYR A 186 -7.99 2.13 14.71
CA TYR A 186 -7.18 1.33 15.64
C TYR A 186 -5.98 2.11 16.22
N ILE A 187 -6.16 2.64 17.44
CA ILE A 187 -5.05 3.03 18.30
C ILE A 187 -4.31 1.73 18.67
N ARG A 188 -3.23 1.46 17.95
CA ARG A 188 -2.23 0.50 18.39
C ARG A 188 -1.39 1.19 19.47
N GLY A 189 -1.69 0.88 20.72
CA GLY A 189 -0.73 0.96 21.82
C GLY A 189 -1.24 1.59 23.10
N MET A 190 -1.91 0.81 23.96
CA MET A 190 -1.79 0.94 25.42
C MET A 190 -2.14 -0.41 26.07
N HIS A 191 -1.14 -1.28 26.24
CA HIS A 191 -1.20 -2.25 27.33
C HIS A 191 -0.91 -1.49 28.63
N GLY A 192 -1.96 -0.93 29.24
CA GLY A 192 -1.95 -0.53 30.64
C GLY A 192 -2.88 -1.50 31.37
N GLN A 193 -2.33 -2.41 32.16
CA GLN A 193 -3.15 -3.24 33.06
C GLN A 193 -3.87 -2.34 34.07
N PRO A 194 -5.15 -2.60 34.39
CA PRO A 194 -5.79 -1.94 35.52
C PRO A 194 -5.17 -2.47 36.81
N ARG A 195 -4.49 -1.58 37.53
CA ARG A 195 -4.04 -1.80 38.90
C ARG A 195 -5.29 -1.94 39.77
N ALA A 196 -5.47 -3.09 40.40
CA ALA A 196 -6.54 -3.35 41.35
C ALA A 196 -6.50 -2.30 42.48
N ALA A 197 -7.64 -1.68 42.75
CA ALA A 197 -7.84 -0.89 43.95
C ALA A 197 -7.80 -1.85 45.15
N VAL A 198 -6.86 -1.62 46.05
CA VAL A 198 -6.79 -2.26 47.37
C VAL A 198 -7.60 -1.38 48.31
N SER A 199 -8.59 -2.03 48.94
CA SER A 199 -9.40 -1.71 50.14
C SER A 199 -9.59 -0.27 50.57
#